data_AF-A0A1F8NSM9-F1
#
_entry.id   AF-A0A1F8NSM9-F1
#
_cell.length_a   1.000
_cell.length_b   1.000
_cell.length_c   1.000
_cell.angle_alpha   90.00
_cell.angle_beta   90.00
_cell.angle_gamma   90.00
#
_symmetry.space_group_name_H-M   'P 1'
#
loop_
_entity.id
_entity.type
_entity.pdbx_description
1 polymer ?
#
loop_
_entity_poly.entity_id
_entity_poly.type
_entity_poly.pdbx_seq_one_letter_code
_entity_poly.pdbx_strand_id
1 'polypeptide(L)'
;MTDQQALTLRGRILGAKLRLVRQAAGKSLKEAASLIGVSAATLSSYESSRKFPSLPELELLAYHLNVPLRRFWPKSPTAPARTTADPSTVIPLRQRMIATALRSQRMEAKLSIKELAAATGVSGARLSAYEQGERPIPVPHLEAIAAVYNRSIEEYVDHQGPVGDWDAAQRGLEVLMDLPPDLREFISKSESKPYLRLAKHLSELSSEKLRTVAEGLLDITL
;
A
#
# COMPACT_ATOMS: atom_id res chain seq x y z
N MET A 1 6.58 35.23 16.66
CA MET A 1 5.63 34.55 17.55
C MET A 1 6.33 34.32 18.86
N THR A 2 5.75 34.73 19.99
CA THR A 2 6.32 34.38 21.30
C THR A 2 6.24 32.86 21.51
N ASP A 3 7.23 32.26 22.17
CA ASP A 3 7.30 30.80 22.38
C ASP A 3 6.02 30.23 23.01
N GLN A 4 5.35 31.03 23.86
CA GLN A 4 4.07 30.68 24.49
C GLN A 4 2.90 30.51 23.49
N GLN A 5 2.83 31.36 22.46
CA GLN A 5 1.81 31.28 21.42
C GLN A 5 2.03 30.05 20.54
N ALA A 6 3.29 29.74 20.23
CA ALA A 6 3.66 28.56 19.47
C ALA A 6 3.34 27.25 20.22
N LEU A 7 3.61 27.20 21.53
CA LEU A 7 3.25 26.06 22.39
C LEU A 7 1.73 25.85 22.46
N THR A 8 0.97 26.93 22.64
CA THR A 8 -0.50 26.89 22.67
C THR A 8 -1.07 26.37 21.35
N LEU A 9 -0.55 26.86 20.22
CA LEU A 9 -0.95 26.41 18.89
C LEU A 9 -0.63 24.93 18.67
N ARG A 10 0.57 24.47 19.07
CA ARG A 10 0.96 23.05 19.01
C ARG A 10 0.03 22.18 19.84
N GLY A 11 -0.32 22.61 21.04
CA GLY A 11 -1.30 21.93 21.90
C GLY A 11 -2.65 21.74 21.21
N ARG A 12 -3.17 22.81 20.58
CA ARG A 12 -4.43 22.77 19.81
C ARG A 12 -4.38 21.79 18.64
N ILE A 13 -3.27 21.79 17.90
CA ILE A 13 -3.05 20.86 16.79
C ILE A 13 -3.00 19.42 17.28
N LEU A 14 -2.30 19.15 18.38
CA LEU A 14 -2.22 17.81 18.97
C LEU A 14 -3.60 17.31 19.42
N GLY A 15 -4.36 18.12 20.17
CA GLY A 15 -5.71 17.78 20.60
C GLY A 15 -6.66 17.47 19.44
N ALA A 16 -6.61 18.29 18.38
CA ALA A 16 -7.38 18.05 17.16
C ALA A 16 -6.98 16.75 16.46
N LYS A 17 -5.68 16.43 16.38
CA LYS A 17 -5.20 15.17 15.79
C LYS A 17 -5.63 13.95 16.59
N LEU A 18 -5.57 14.00 17.92
CA LEU A 18 -6.04 12.93 18.80
C LEU A 18 -7.51 12.60 18.50
N ARG A 19 -8.35 13.63 18.44
CA ARG A 19 -9.77 13.47 18.10
C ARG A 19 -9.97 12.85 16.72
N LEU A 20 -9.27 13.37 15.70
CA LEU A 20 -9.38 12.87 14.33
C LEU A 20 -8.95 11.41 14.21
N VAL A 21 -7.82 11.02 14.80
CA VAL A 21 -7.33 9.64 14.76
C VAL A 21 -8.29 8.70 15.48
N ARG A 22 -8.77 9.08 16.68
CA ARG A 22 -9.75 8.28 17.41
C ARG A 22 -11.03 8.06 16.60
N GLN A 23 -11.56 9.12 15.98
CA GLN A 23 -12.77 9.05 15.16
C GLN A 23 -12.56 8.19 13.90
N ALA A 24 -11.41 8.32 13.23
CA ALA A 24 -11.07 7.50 12.08
C ALA A 24 -10.95 6.00 12.44
N ALA A 25 -10.51 5.70 13.66
CA ALA A 25 -10.48 4.35 14.21
C ALA A 25 -11.84 3.86 14.76
N GLY A 26 -12.90 4.67 14.67
CA GLY A 26 -14.24 4.31 15.12
C GLY A 26 -14.40 4.15 16.65
N LYS A 27 -13.48 4.69 17.46
CA LYS A 27 -13.50 4.51 18.92
C LYS A 27 -14.24 5.65 19.64
N SER A 28 -15.05 5.31 20.64
CA SER A 28 -15.60 6.28 21.59
C SER A 28 -14.51 6.83 22.52
N LEU A 29 -14.82 7.93 23.23
CA LEU A 29 -13.91 8.48 24.25
C LEU A 29 -13.63 7.47 25.37
N LYS A 30 -14.62 6.67 25.76
CA LYS A 30 -14.47 5.69 26.84
C LYS A 30 -13.51 4.56 26.43
N GLU A 31 -13.72 4.00 25.24
CA GLU A 31 -12.86 2.94 24.73
C GLU A 31 -11.42 3.42 24.50
N ALA A 32 -11.24 4.60 23.91
CA ALA A 32 -9.91 5.15 23.68
C ALA A 32 -9.17 5.50 24.99
N ALA A 33 -9.90 5.97 26.01
CA ALA A 33 -9.31 6.29 27.30
C ALA A 33 -8.87 5.03 28.05
N SER A 34 -9.63 3.94 27.96
CA SER A 34 -9.24 2.66 28.58
C SER A 34 -7.99 2.05 27.97
N LEU A 35 -7.70 2.30 26.68
CA LEU A 35 -6.49 1.80 26.01
C LEU A 35 -5.20 2.35 26.62
N ILE A 36 -5.27 3.47 27.33
CA ILE A 36 -4.10 4.13 27.94
C ILE A 36 -4.24 4.31 29.45
N GLY A 37 -5.22 3.65 30.07
CA GLY A 37 -5.41 3.67 31.52
C GLY A 37 -5.89 5.01 32.08
N VAL A 38 -6.58 5.86 31.29
CA VAL A 38 -7.12 7.15 31.75
C VAL A 38 -8.64 7.20 31.73
N SER A 39 -9.22 8.23 32.35
CA SER A 39 -10.66 8.48 32.30
C SER A 39 -11.09 9.12 30.96
N ALA A 40 -12.34 8.89 30.55
CA ALA A 40 -12.91 9.55 29.37
C ALA A 40 -12.89 11.10 29.49
N ALA A 41 -13.02 11.63 30.70
CA ALA A 41 -12.93 13.07 30.97
C ALA A 41 -11.48 13.59 30.77
N THR A 42 -10.48 12.79 31.17
CA THR A 42 -9.07 13.09 30.91
C THR A 42 -8.80 13.13 29.42
N LEU A 43 -9.22 12.10 28.67
CA LEU A 43 -9.04 12.07 27.21
C LEU A 43 -9.78 13.21 26.49
N SER A 44 -10.99 13.55 26.91
CA SER A 44 -11.72 14.73 26.42
C SER A 44 -10.94 16.04 26.67
N SER A 45 -10.25 16.11 27.81
CA SER A 45 -9.39 17.26 28.15
C SER A 45 -8.13 17.30 27.29
N TYR A 46 -7.61 16.16 26.84
CA TYR A 46 -6.54 16.07 25.83
C TYR A 46 -7.03 16.57 24.46
N GLU A 47 -8.17 16.10 23.98
CA GLU A 47 -8.71 16.50 22.66
C GLU A 47 -9.08 17.99 22.59
N SER A 48 -9.56 18.55 23.70
CA SER A 48 -9.88 19.97 23.85
C SER A 48 -8.66 20.85 24.19
N SER A 49 -7.47 20.25 24.30
CA SER A 49 -6.21 20.97 24.59
C SER A 49 -6.17 21.69 25.94
N ARG A 50 -7.01 21.26 26.91
CA ARG A 50 -6.98 21.72 28.30
C ARG A 50 -5.93 21.00 29.14
N LYS A 51 -5.63 19.75 28.77
CA LYS A 51 -4.51 18.94 29.27
C LYS A 51 -3.78 18.34 28.07
N PHE A 52 -2.62 17.76 28.29
CA PHE A 52 -1.85 17.10 27.24
C PHE A 52 -1.48 15.68 27.68
N PRO A 53 -1.50 14.70 26.76
CA PRO A 53 -0.96 13.39 27.05
C PRO A 53 0.56 13.47 27.23
N SER A 54 1.08 12.65 28.12
CA SER A 54 2.48 12.26 28.15
C SER A 54 2.86 11.46 26.90
N LEU A 55 4.16 11.31 26.64
CA LEU A 55 4.64 10.50 25.52
C LEU A 55 4.21 9.02 25.61
N PRO A 56 4.29 8.33 26.77
CA PRO A 56 3.80 6.94 26.88
C PRO A 56 2.30 6.78 26.59
N GLU A 57 1.47 7.73 27.06
CA GLU A 57 0.04 7.73 26.72
C GLU A 57 -0.17 7.93 25.20
N LEU A 58 0.64 8.77 24.57
CA LEU A 58 0.57 8.99 23.13
C LEU A 58 1.06 7.78 22.32
N GLU A 59 2.09 7.09 22.80
CA GLU A 59 2.63 5.84 22.23
C GLU A 59 1.60 4.72 22.27
N LEU A 60 0.97 4.50 23.43
CA LEU A 60 -0.09 3.50 23.57
C LEU A 60 -1.31 3.83 22.71
N LEU A 61 -1.72 5.11 22.63
CA LEU A 61 -2.78 5.52 21.70
C LEU A 61 -2.38 5.25 20.25
N ALA A 62 -1.15 5.56 19.85
CA ALA A 62 -0.68 5.32 18.49
C ALA A 62 -0.70 3.83 18.14
N TYR A 63 -0.20 2.98 19.05
CA TYR A 63 -0.20 1.53 18.93
C TYR A 63 -1.62 0.97 18.78
N HIS A 64 -2.51 1.27 19.73
CA HIS A 64 -3.87 0.71 19.75
C HIS A 64 -4.79 1.28 18.67
N LEU A 65 -4.52 2.48 18.15
CA LEU A 65 -5.28 3.08 17.05
C LEU A 65 -4.63 2.80 15.68
N ASN A 66 -3.58 1.96 15.65
CA ASN A 66 -2.86 1.55 14.44
C ASN A 66 -2.42 2.74 13.57
N VAL A 67 -1.82 3.76 14.20
CA VAL A 67 -1.21 4.90 13.48
C VAL A 67 0.25 5.07 13.89
N PRO A 68 1.15 5.47 12.97
CA PRO A 68 2.51 5.80 13.33
C PRO A 68 2.54 6.94 14.35
N LEU A 69 3.36 6.81 15.40
CA LEU A 69 3.53 7.84 16.44
C LEU A 69 3.84 9.24 15.84
N ARG A 70 4.65 9.27 14.77
CA ARG A 70 4.99 10.49 14.00
C ARG A 70 3.77 11.25 13.44
N ARG A 71 2.59 10.63 13.34
CA ARG A 71 1.34 11.29 12.93
C ARG A 71 0.99 12.47 13.85
N PHE A 72 1.35 12.38 15.12
CA PHE A 72 1.09 13.42 16.11
C PHE A 72 2.09 14.59 16.06
N TRP A 73 3.28 14.40 15.45
CA TRP A 73 4.30 15.45 15.31
C TRP A 73 3.85 16.55 14.35
N PRO A 74 4.36 17.79 14.51
CA PRO A 74 4.18 18.84 13.51
C PRO A 74 4.50 18.29 12.11
N LYS A 75 3.58 18.45 11.14
CA LYS A 75 3.83 17.97 9.78
C LYS A 75 5.09 18.66 9.24
N SER A 76 6.04 17.87 8.75
CA SER A 76 6.96 18.39 7.76
C SER A 76 6.16 18.73 6.49
N PRO A 77 6.36 19.91 5.86
CA PRO A 77 5.56 20.38 4.72
C PRO A 77 5.66 19.53 3.44
N THR A 78 6.38 18.39 3.46
CA THR A 78 6.80 17.66 2.26
C THR A 78 5.99 16.41 1.93
N ALA A 79 4.84 16.15 2.54
CA ALA A 79 4.00 15.03 2.10
C ALA A 79 3.35 15.37 0.75
N PRO A 80 3.70 14.70 -0.37
CA PRO A 80 3.06 14.96 -1.64
C PRO A 80 1.57 14.63 -1.53
N ALA A 81 0.73 15.52 -2.05
CA ALA A 81 -0.69 15.25 -2.18
C ALA A 81 -0.87 14.02 -3.08
N ARG A 82 -1.68 13.05 -2.65
CA ARG A 82 -2.04 11.91 -3.50
C ARG A 82 -2.77 12.47 -4.73
N THR A 83 -2.26 12.21 -5.92
CA THR A 83 -3.00 12.47 -7.15
C THR A 83 -4.22 11.57 -7.15
N THR A 84 -5.41 12.17 -7.05
CA THR A 84 -6.67 11.43 -7.09
C THR A 84 -6.99 11.09 -8.54
N ALA A 85 -7.07 9.81 -8.86
CA ALA A 85 -7.61 9.35 -10.13
C ALA A 85 -9.14 9.56 -10.15
N ASP A 86 -9.69 10.12 -11.23
CA ASP A 86 -11.14 10.30 -11.38
C ASP A 86 -11.81 8.94 -11.69
N PRO A 87 -12.67 8.40 -10.79
CA PRO A 87 -13.30 7.11 -10.98
C PRO A 87 -14.13 7.02 -12.27
N SER A 88 -14.72 8.13 -12.71
CA SER A 88 -15.58 8.18 -13.89
C SER A 88 -14.82 7.91 -15.20
N THR A 89 -13.51 8.11 -15.20
CA THR A 89 -12.64 7.89 -16.37
C THR A 89 -11.84 6.58 -16.25
N VAL A 90 -11.31 6.27 -15.06
CA VAL A 90 -10.44 5.12 -14.85
C VAL A 90 -11.20 3.80 -14.92
N ILE A 91 -12.39 3.72 -14.32
CA ILE A 91 -13.16 2.47 -14.28
C ILE A 91 -13.57 2.01 -15.69
N PRO A 92 -14.18 2.85 -16.56
CA PRO A 92 -14.54 2.42 -17.91
C PRO A 92 -13.33 2.04 -18.77
N LEU A 93 -12.22 2.78 -18.64
CA LEU A 93 -10.99 2.47 -19.37
C LEU A 93 -10.45 1.09 -18.99
N ARG A 94 -10.33 0.81 -17.68
CA ARG A 94 -9.87 -0.49 -17.17
C ARG A 94 -10.79 -1.63 -17.58
N GLN A 95 -12.11 -1.43 -17.54
CA GLN A 95 -13.06 -2.44 -17.99
C GLN A 95 -12.83 -2.83 -19.46
N ARG A 96 -12.57 -1.84 -20.33
CA ARG A 96 -12.26 -2.10 -21.75
C ARG A 96 -10.93 -2.81 -21.95
N MET A 97 -9.90 -2.46 -21.17
CA MET A 97 -8.61 -3.14 -21.22
C MET A 97 -8.75 -4.63 -20.84
N ILE A 98 -9.46 -4.92 -19.75
CA ILE A 98 -9.70 -6.29 -19.28
C ILE A 98 -10.51 -7.08 -20.32
N ALA A 99 -11.58 -6.49 -20.87
CA ALA A 99 -12.39 -7.11 -21.92
C ALA A 99 -11.54 -7.49 -23.15
N THR A 100 -10.67 -6.58 -23.59
CA THR A 100 -9.77 -6.80 -24.72
C THR A 100 -8.75 -7.90 -24.43
N ALA A 101 -8.18 -7.92 -23.22
CA ALA A 101 -7.24 -8.95 -22.78
C ALA A 101 -7.91 -10.33 -22.79
N LEU A 102 -9.11 -10.46 -22.19
CA LEU A 102 -9.87 -11.70 -22.16
C LEU A 102 -10.15 -12.25 -23.57
N ARG A 103 -10.56 -11.36 -24.48
CA ARG A 103 -10.81 -11.75 -25.87
C ARG A 103 -9.53 -12.24 -26.55
N SER A 104 -8.41 -11.54 -26.38
CA SER A 104 -7.11 -11.96 -26.95
C SER A 104 -6.72 -13.34 -26.43
N GLN A 105 -6.79 -13.53 -25.12
CA GLN A 105 -6.37 -14.77 -24.46
C GLN A 105 -7.26 -15.95 -24.82
N ARG A 106 -8.58 -15.74 -24.99
CA ARG A 106 -9.48 -16.79 -25.50
C ARG A 106 -9.06 -17.24 -26.91
N MET A 107 -8.72 -16.28 -27.77
CA MET A 107 -8.32 -16.56 -29.15
C MET A 107 -6.95 -17.25 -29.20
N GLU A 108 -6.00 -16.86 -28.34
CA GLU A 108 -4.71 -17.53 -28.14
C GLU A 108 -4.89 -18.97 -27.67
N ALA A 109 -5.80 -19.20 -26.72
CA ALA A 109 -6.19 -20.53 -26.24
C ALA A 109 -7.02 -21.32 -27.27
N LYS A 110 -7.38 -20.70 -28.41
CA LYS A 110 -8.20 -21.29 -29.48
C LYS A 110 -9.55 -21.82 -29.02
N LEU A 111 -10.12 -21.20 -27.98
CA LEU A 111 -11.41 -21.59 -27.41
C LEU A 111 -12.56 -20.81 -28.06
N SER A 112 -13.66 -21.49 -28.34
CA SER A 112 -14.93 -20.85 -28.65
C SER A 112 -15.62 -20.32 -27.39
N ILE A 113 -16.54 -19.37 -27.55
CA ILE A 113 -17.39 -18.89 -26.45
C ILE A 113 -18.21 -20.02 -25.83
N LYS A 114 -18.60 -21.04 -26.62
CA LYS A 114 -19.35 -22.19 -26.14
C LYS A 114 -18.52 -23.09 -25.23
N GLU A 115 -17.26 -23.34 -25.60
CA GLU A 115 -16.34 -24.13 -24.77
C GLU A 115 -15.98 -23.39 -23.49
N LEU A 116 -15.73 -22.08 -23.56
CA LEU A 116 -15.50 -21.26 -22.37
C LEU A 116 -16.71 -21.24 -21.44
N ALA A 117 -17.93 -21.15 -21.99
CA ALA A 117 -19.16 -21.20 -21.22
C ALA A 117 -19.32 -22.53 -20.47
N ALA A 118 -19.01 -23.64 -21.13
CA ALA A 118 -19.06 -24.96 -20.51
C ALA A 118 -18.01 -25.10 -19.39
N ALA A 119 -16.81 -24.57 -19.59
CA ALA A 119 -15.72 -24.66 -18.62
C ALA A 119 -15.92 -23.76 -17.38
N THR A 120 -16.55 -22.60 -17.54
CA THR A 120 -16.69 -21.59 -16.47
C THR A 120 -18.06 -21.61 -15.79
N GLY A 121 -19.06 -22.27 -16.39
CA GLY A 121 -20.46 -22.19 -15.95
C GLY A 121 -21.13 -20.83 -16.24
N VAL A 122 -20.45 -19.92 -16.93
CA VAL A 122 -20.98 -18.60 -17.33
C VAL A 122 -21.65 -18.73 -18.69
N SER A 123 -22.86 -18.16 -18.86
CA SER A 123 -23.55 -18.25 -20.15
C SER A 123 -22.78 -17.58 -21.29
N GLY A 124 -22.83 -18.16 -22.49
CA GLY A 124 -22.12 -17.63 -23.66
C GLY A 124 -22.51 -16.18 -24.01
N ALA A 125 -23.78 -15.81 -23.82
CA ALA A 125 -24.24 -14.43 -23.99
C ALA A 125 -23.54 -13.46 -23.02
N ARG A 126 -23.33 -13.88 -21.77
CA ARG A 126 -22.67 -13.08 -20.75
C ARG A 126 -21.16 -12.97 -20.99
N LEU A 127 -20.52 -14.06 -21.41
CA LEU A 127 -19.11 -14.05 -21.84
C LEU A 127 -18.88 -13.14 -23.04
N SER A 128 -19.79 -13.16 -24.02
CA SER A 128 -19.72 -12.26 -25.18
C SER A 128 -19.84 -10.79 -24.77
N ALA A 129 -20.78 -10.45 -23.89
CA ALA A 129 -20.93 -9.09 -23.36
C ALA A 129 -19.70 -8.62 -22.55
N TYR A 130 -19.01 -9.54 -21.87
CA TYR A 130 -17.74 -9.25 -21.20
C TYR A 130 -16.62 -8.91 -22.17
N GLU A 131 -16.40 -9.73 -23.20
CA GLU A 131 -15.35 -9.51 -24.20
C GLU A 131 -15.57 -8.26 -25.06
N GLN A 132 -16.82 -7.80 -25.18
CA GLN A 132 -17.18 -6.57 -25.87
C GLN A 132 -17.09 -5.33 -24.97
N GLY A 133 -16.89 -5.50 -23.66
CA GLY A 133 -16.86 -4.40 -22.69
C GLY A 133 -18.23 -3.78 -22.41
N GLU A 134 -19.32 -4.39 -22.86
CA GLU A 134 -20.71 -3.92 -22.62
C GLU A 134 -21.14 -4.12 -21.17
N ARG A 135 -20.52 -5.08 -20.48
CA ARG A 135 -20.83 -5.41 -19.09
C ARG A 135 -19.56 -5.50 -18.24
N PRO A 136 -19.55 -4.94 -17.01
CA PRO A 136 -18.49 -5.18 -16.05
C PRO A 136 -18.39 -6.67 -15.68
N ILE A 137 -17.17 -7.15 -15.52
CA ILE A 137 -16.88 -8.55 -15.22
C ILE A 137 -16.75 -8.70 -13.70
N PRO A 138 -17.63 -9.49 -13.05
CA PRO A 138 -17.46 -9.82 -11.63
C PRO A 138 -16.15 -10.57 -11.40
N VAL A 139 -15.45 -10.26 -10.32
CA VAL A 139 -14.16 -10.88 -9.97
C VAL A 139 -14.20 -12.42 -9.99
N PRO A 140 -15.22 -13.11 -9.43
CA PRO A 140 -15.27 -14.58 -9.50
C PRO A 140 -15.38 -15.13 -10.93
N HIS A 141 -16.03 -14.40 -11.85
CA HIS A 141 -16.06 -14.80 -13.25
C HIS A 141 -14.72 -14.55 -13.92
N LEU A 142 -14.06 -13.43 -13.61
CA LEU A 142 -12.73 -13.14 -14.13
C LEU A 142 -11.72 -14.21 -13.69
N GLU A 143 -11.76 -14.61 -12.43
CA GLU A 143 -10.94 -15.68 -11.85
C GLU A 143 -11.18 -17.02 -12.57
N ALA A 144 -12.44 -17.43 -12.72
CA ALA A 144 -12.80 -18.66 -13.42
C ALA A 144 -12.34 -18.65 -14.89
N ILE A 145 -12.47 -17.53 -15.59
CA ILE A 145 -12.03 -17.38 -16.98
C ILE A 145 -10.49 -17.42 -17.06
N ALA A 146 -9.79 -16.71 -16.18
CA ALA A 146 -8.33 -16.69 -16.14
C ALA A 146 -7.75 -18.10 -15.89
N ALA A 147 -8.37 -18.87 -14.99
CA ALA A 147 -8.00 -20.25 -14.71
C ALA A 147 -8.13 -21.15 -15.94
N VAL A 148 -9.18 -20.98 -16.77
CA VAL A 148 -9.33 -21.72 -18.04
C VAL A 148 -8.21 -21.40 -19.02
N TYR A 149 -7.68 -20.17 -19.00
CA TYR A 149 -6.53 -19.77 -19.81
C TYR A 149 -5.19 -20.15 -19.20
N ASN A 150 -5.17 -20.86 -18.06
CA ASN A 150 -3.98 -21.19 -17.29
C ASN A 150 -3.16 -19.94 -16.92
N ARG A 151 -3.86 -18.85 -16.56
CA ARG A 151 -3.31 -17.56 -16.16
C ARG A 151 -3.76 -17.18 -14.76
N SER A 152 -3.03 -16.28 -14.12
CA SER A 152 -3.43 -15.71 -12.83
C SER A 152 -4.34 -14.50 -13.02
N ILE A 153 -5.28 -14.28 -12.10
CA ILE A 153 -6.07 -13.04 -12.05
C ILE A 153 -5.18 -11.80 -11.86
N GLU A 154 -3.99 -11.98 -11.28
CA GLU A 154 -2.97 -10.93 -11.11
C GLU A 154 -2.56 -10.30 -12.44
N GLU A 155 -2.61 -11.02 -13.56
CA GLU A 155 -2.28 -10.47 -14.89
C GLU A 155 -3.27 -9.39 -15.37
N TYR A 156 -4.45 -9.29 -14.74
CA TYR A 156 -5.46 -8.27 -15.04
C TYR A 156 -5.44 -7.10 -14.05
N VAL A 157 -4.54 -7.11 -13.07
CA VAL A 157 -4.38 -5.98 -12.13
C VAL A 157 -3.77 -4.79 -12.89
N ASP A 158 -4.15 -3.59 -12.47
CA ASP A 158 -3.56 -2.38 -13.06
C ASP A 158 -2.14 -2.19 -12.54
N HIS A 159 -1.18 -2.04 -13.45
CA HIS A 159 0.22 -1.77 -13.11
C HIS A 159 0.66 -0.37 -13.51
N GLN A 160 -0.29 0.48 -13.94
CA GLN A 160 -0.01 1.83 -14.41
C GLN A 160 -0.87 2.86 -13.67
N GLY A 161 -0.38 4.10 -13.66
CA GLY A 161 -1.07 5.23 -13.07
C GLY A 161 -1.20 5.16 -11.55
N PRO A 162 -1.95 6.10 -10.93
CA PRO A 162 -1.94 6.28 -9.47
C PRO A 162 -2.39 5.05 -8.67
N VAL A 163 -3.28 4.23 -9.23
CA VAL A 163 -3.78 3.01 -8.57
C VAL A 163 -2.75 1.89 -8.66
N GLY A 164 -2.17 1.65 -9.85
CA GLY A 164 -1.12 0.65 -10.03
C GLY A 164 0.16 1.00 -9.26
N ASP A 165 0.55 2.27 -9.23
CA ASP A 165 1.70 2.75 -8.44
C ASP A 165 1.47 2.53 -6.94
N TRP A 166 0.25 2.77 -6.45
CA TRP A 166 -0.13 2.55 -5.05
C TRP A 166 -0.08 1.06 -4.68
N ASP A 167 -0.62 0.21 -5.54
CA ASP A 167 -0.65 -1.24 -5.37
C ASP A 167 0.78 -1.84 -5.42
N ALA A 168 1.62 -1.39 -6.36
CA ALA A 168 3.03 -1.76 -6.40
C ALA A 168 3.79 -1.33 -5.12
N ALA A 169 3.48 -0.15 -4.58
CA ALA A 169 4.05 0.30 -3.32
C ALA A 169 3.57 -0.55 -2.12
N GLN A 170 2.31 -1.01 -2.10
CA GLN A 170 1.82 -1.93 -1.06
C GLN A 170 2.54 -3.29 -1.12
N ARG A 171 2.60 -3.92 -2.29
CA ARG A 171 3.37 -5.18 -2.45
C ARG A 171 4.83 -5.03 -2.07
N GLY A 172 5.45 -3.91 -2.45
CA GLY A 172 6.82 -3.62 -2.05
C GLY A 172 6.98 -3.54 -0.53
N LEU A 173 6.02 -2.95 0.17
CA LEU A 173 6.03 -2.90 1.63
C LEU A 173 5.83 -4.27 2.26
N GLU A 174 4.93 -5.11 1.73
CA GLU A 174 4.72 -6.49 2.21
C GLU A 174 6.03 -7.30 2.14
N VAL A 175 6.71 -7.28 0.99
CA VAL A 175 8.01 -7.96 0.83
C VAL A 175 9.06 -7.43 1.80
N LEU A 176 9.11 -6.11 2.02
CA LEU A 176 10.04 -5.53 3.00
C LEU A 176 9.72 -5.94 4.43
N MET A 177 8.44 -6.15 4.75
CA MET A 177 8.02 -6.62 6.06
C MET A 177 8.36 -8.09 6.30
N ASP A 178 8.46 -8.89 5.25
CA ASP A 178 8.87 -10.31 5.31
C ASP A 178 10.39 -10.51 5.44
N LEU A 179 11.19 -9.45 5.26
CA LEU A 179 12.64 -9.54 5.43
C LEU A 179 13.02 -9.88 6.89
N PRO A 180 14.11 -10.64 7.10
CA PRO A 180 14.73 -10.84 8.39
C PRO A 180 14.92 -9.53 9.20
N PRO A 181 14.75 -9.54 10.53
CA PRO A 181 14.81 -8.32 11.36
C PRO A 181 16.10 -7.51 11.20
N ASP A 182 17.24 -8.18 11.07
CA ASP A 182 18.56 -7.58 10.85
C ASP A 182 18.64 -6.85 9.51
N LEU A 183 18.10 -7.43 8.43
CA LEU A 183 18.01 -6.76 7.13
C LEU A 183 17.06 -5.56 7.18
N ARG A 184 15.90 -5.68 7.84
CA ARG A 184 14.97 -4.55 8.03
C ARG A 184 15.62 -3.41 8.81
N GLU A 185 16.40 -3.72 9.85
CA GLU A 185 17.16 -2.73 10.61
C GLU A 185 18.23 -2.07 9.73
N PHE A 186 18.97 -2.87 8.95
CA PHE A 186 19.99 -2.38 8.03
C PHE A 186 19.40 -1.38 7.02
N ILE A 187 18.34 -1.75 6.29
CA ILE A 187 17.76 -0.87 5.24
C ILE A 187 17.11 0.40 5.80
N SER A 188 16.75 0.42 7.08
CA SER A 188 16.13 1.57 7.75
C SER A 188 17.13 2.71 8.04
N LYS A 189 18.43 2.44 7.96
CA LYS A 189 19.52 3.41 8.22
C LYS A 189 19.80 4.25 6.98
N SER A 190 20.03 5.56 7.13
CA SER A 190 20.34 6.45 6.01
C SER A 190 21.63 6.09 5.29
N GLU A 191 22.58 5.52 6.04
CA GLU A 191 23.92 5.13 5.64
C GLU A 191 23.91 3.86 4.77
N SER A 192 22.80 3.11 4.76
CA SER A 192 22.67 1.87 3.99
C SER A 192 22.42 2.11 2.50
N LYS A 193 22.05 3.33 2.10
CA LYS A 193 21.72 3.67 0.71
C LYS A 193 22.84 3.34 -0.30
N PRO A 194 24.13 3.66 -0.06
CA PRO A 194 25.22 3.30 -0.96
C PRO A 194 25.37 1.78 -1.13
N TYR A 195 25.23 1.01 -0.05
CA TYR A 195 25.30 -0.46 -0.08
C TYR A 195 24.16 -1.07 -0.89
N LEU A 196 22.93 -0.56 -0.72
CA LEU A 196 21.78 -1.02 -1.50
C LEU A 196 21.93 -0.69 -2.99
N ARG A 197 22.48 0.49 -3.32
CA ARG A 197 22.81 0.85 -4.72
C ARG A 197 23.87 -0.08 -5.30
N LEU A 198 24.91 -0.41 -4.53
CA LEU A 198 25.95 -1.34 -4.94
C LEU A 198 25.35 -2.74 -5.17
N ALA A 199 24.57 -3.26 -4.23
CA ALA A 199 23.91 -4.56 -4.36
C ALA A 199 23.02 -4.62 -5.60
N LYS A 200 22.23 -3.56 -5.87
CA LYS A 200 21.44 -3.45 -7.09
C LYS A 200 22.33 -3.50 -8.33
N HIS A 201 23.39 -2.69 -8.38
CA HIS A 201 24.29 -2.67 -9.53
C HIS A 201 24.96 -4.02 -9.78
N LEU A 202 25.43 -4.69 -8.72
CA LEU A 202 26.01 -6.03 -8.81
C LEU A 202 24.99 -7.05 -9.36
N SER A 203 23.72 -6.97 -8.98
CA SER A 203 22.68 -7.87 -9.50
C SER A 203 22.40 -7.71 -10.99
N GLU A 204 22.77 -6.57 -11.59
CA GLU A 204 22.60 -6.28 -13.02
C GLU A 204 23.81 -6.71 -13.86
N LEU A 205 24.93 -7.11 -13.23
CA LEU A 205 26.14 -7.56 -13.92
C LEU A 205 25.99 -8.99 -14.43
N SER A 206 26.69 -9.30 -15.53
CA SER A 206 26.83 -10.69 -15.99
C SER A 206 27.66 -11.51 -15.00
N SER A 207 27.44 -12.82 -14.98
CA SER A 207 28.17 -13.77 -14.13
C SER A 207 29.69 -13.69 -14.30
N GLU A 208 30.16 -13.45 -15.52
CA GLU A 208 31.58 -13.27 -15.83
C GLU A 208 32.15 -12.01 -15.18
N LYS A 209 31.47 -10.87 -15.31
CA LYS A 209 31.89 -9.60 -14.68
C LYS A 209 31.87 -9.69 -13.16
N LEU A 210 30.89 -10.38 -12.57
CA LEU A 210 30.83 -10.62 -11.13
C LEU A 210 32.02 -11.44 -10.65
N ARG A 211 32.45 -12.45 -11.41
CA ARG A 211 33.63 -13.26 -11.08
C ARG A 211 34.90 -12.40 -11.09
N THR A 212 35.09 -11.55 -12.11
CA THR A 212 36.24 -10.62 -12.15
C THR A 212 36.25 -9.66 -10.97
N VAL A 213 35.10 -9.13 -10.57
CA VAL A 213 35.00 -8.28 -9.36
C VAL A 213 35.37 -9.07 -8.11
N ALA A 214 34.91 -10.32 -7.98
CA ALA A 214 35.23 -11.17 -6.84
C ALA A 214 36.73 -11.53 -6.77
N GLU A 215 37.35 -11.87 -7.90
CA GLU A 215 38.79 -12.14 -8.02
C GLU A 215 39.61 -10.90 -7.62
N GLY A 216 39.26 -9.72 -8.15
CA GLY A 216 39.93 -8.48 -7.77
C GLY A 216 39.77 -8.11 -6.29
N LEU A 217 38.65 -8.45 -5.64
CA LEU A 217 38.48 -8.26 -4.20
C LEU A 217 39.34 -9.24 -3.39
N LEU A 218 39.42 -10.50 -3.81
CA LEU A 218 40.28 -11.52 -3.20
C LEU A 218 41.75 -11.10 -3.23
N ASP A 219 42.24 -10.62 -4.37
CA ASP A 219 43.61 -10.16 -4.56
C ASP A 219 44.00 -8.95 -3.68
N ILE A 220 43.03 -8.12 -3.28
CA ILE A 220 43.26 -6.97 -2.39
C ILE A 220 43.24 -7.39 -0.91
N THR A 221 42.63 -8.53 -0.59
CA THR A 221 42.45 -9.02 0.79
C THR A 221 43.47 -10.07 1.23
N LEU A 222 44.33 -10.54 0.32
CA LEU A 222 45.42 -11.49 0.55
C LEU A 222 46.77 -10.77 0.60
#